data_AF-A0A3D2CGF7-F1
#
_entry.id   AF-A0A3D2CGF7-F1
#
_cell.length_a   1.000
_cell.length_b   1.000
_cell.length_c   1.000
_cell.angle_alpha   90.00
_cell.angle_beta   90.00
_cell.angle_gamma   90.00
#
_symmetry.space_group_name_H-M   'P 1'
#
loop_
_entity.id
_entity.type
_entity.pdbx_description
1 polymer ?
#
loop_
_entity_poly.entity_id
_entity_poly.type
_entity_poly.pdbx_seq_one_letter_code
_entity_poly.pdbx_strand_id
1 'polypeptide(L)'
;MFRNLDEAVTRLEEIDTLLMNPEVLSNRRRLMEVTRDRAHLVPILTTWQELDSAQTELEEARELMDDPEMREMAVEEIKRLNGQIPDLEGRLRG
;
A
#
# COMPACT_ATOMS: atom_id res chain seq x y z
N MET A 1 -1.84 14.27 -3.06
CA MET A 1 -1.79 13.19 -2.07
C MET A 1 -3.02 12.33 -2.32
N PHE A 2 -2.83 11.04 -2.61
CA PHE A 2 -3.93 10.13 -2.94
C PHE A 2 -4.84 9.93 -1.74
N ARG A 3 -6.14 9.82 -1.98
CA ARG A 3 -7.13 9.67 -0.89
C ARG A 3 -7.39 8.22 -0.51
N ASN A 4 -7.09 7.28 -1.39
CA ASN A 4 -7.25 5.84 -1.21
C ASN A 4 -6.32 5.06 -2.17
N LEU A 5 -6.30 3.74 -2.01
CA LEU A 5 -5.56 2.83 -2.88
C LEU A 5 -6.00 2.92 -4.35
N ASP A 6 -7.32 2.97 -4.61
CA ASP A 6 -7.87 3.02 -5.98
C ASP A 6 -7.33 4.21 -6.79
N GLU A 7 -7.31 5.41 -6.21
CA GLU A 7 -6.81 6.63 -6.85
C GLU A 7 -5.31 6.49 -7.21
N ALA A 8 -4.53 5.87 -6.32
CA ALA A 8 -3.12 5.61 -6.56
C ALA A 8 -2.91 4.52 -7.63
N VAL A 9 -3.75 3.48 -7.65
CA VAL A 9 -3.68 2.39 -8.64
C VAL A 9 -4.02 2.92 -10.02
N THR A 10 -5.12 3.67 -10.16
CA THR A 10 -5.49 4.33 -11.42
C THR A 10 -4.34 5.20 -11.94
N ARG A 11 -3.67 5.95 -11.06
CA ARG A 11 -2.55 6.78 -11.46
C ARG A 11 -1.35 5.96 -11.94
N LEU A 12 -1.09 4.80 -11.34
CA LEU A 12 -0.02 3.89 -11.79
C LEU A 12 -0.35 3.33 -13.19
N GLU A 13 -1.59 2.93 -13.43
CA GLU A 13 -2.04 2.42 -14.73
C GLU A 13 -1.90 3.48 -15.84
N GLU A 14 -2.23 4.74 -15.53
CA GLU A 14 -2.00 5.87 -16.44
C GLU A 14 -0.51 6.05 -16.77
N ILE A 15 0.35 5.97 -15.75
CA ILE A 15 1.81 6.11 -15.90
C ILE A 15 2.37 4.93 -16.73
N ASP A 16 1.93 3.71 -16.46
CA ASP A 16 2.34 2.52 -17.21
C ASP A 16 1.88 2.62 -18.68
N THR A 17 0.69 3.15 -18.93
CA THR A 17 0.21 3.44 -20.30
C THR A 17 1.10 4.48 -21.00
N LEU A 18 1.53 5.53 -20.29
CA LEU A 18 2.45 6.53 -20.84
C LEU A 18 3.82 5.94 -21.17
N LEU A 19 4.31 4.98 -20.37
CA LEU A 19 5.57 4.28 -20.65
C LEU A 19 5.52 3.40 -21.90
N MET A 20 4.32 3.04 -22.37
CA MET A 20 4.13 2.32 -23.62
C MET A 20 4.00 3.25 -24.84
N ASN A 21 3.90 4.57 -24.64
CA ASN A 21 3.73 5.53 -25.73
C ASN A 21 5.06 5.79 -26.48
N PRO A 22 5.13 5.56 -27.80
CA PRO A 22 6.33 5.82 -28.61
C PRO A 22 6.88 7.25 -28.51
N GLU A 23 6.03 8.27 -28.30
CA GLU A 23 6.45 9.66 -28.11
C GLU A 23 7.16 9.88 -26.77
N VAL A 24 6.82 9.10 -25.75
CA VAL A 24 7.48 9.13 -24.44
C VAL A 24 8.79 8.34 -24.52
N LEU A 25 8.75 7.14 -25.11
CA LEU A 25 9.92 6.27 -25.28
C LEU A 25 11.04 6.91 -26.12
N SER A 26 10.67 7.69 -27.14
CA SER A 26 11.64 8.40 -28.00
C SER A 26 12.19 9.69 -27.37
N ASN A 27 11.60 10.18 -26.27
CA ASN A 27 12.03 11.39 -25.58
C ASN A 27 12.62 11.07 -24.21
N ARG A 28 13.96 11.05 -24.12
CA ARG A 28 14.70 10.72 -22.89
C ARG A 28 14.27 11.56 -21.68
N ARG A 29 13.93 12.85 -21.85
CA ARG A 29 13.51 13.70 -20.73
C ARG A 29 12.15 13.24 -20.20
N ARG A 30 11.17 13.07 -21.08
CA ARG A 30 9.83 12.59 -20.72
C ARG A 30 9.89 11.19 -20.11
N LEU A 31 10.69 10.29 -20.68
CA LEU A 31 10.88 8.94 -20.13
C LEU A 31 11.40 8.99 -18.68
N MET A 32 12.42 9.80 -18.40
CA MET A 32 12.94 9.94 -17.03
C MET A 32 11.92 10.54 -16.06
N GLU A 33 11.11 11.51 -16.50
CA GLU A 33 10.03 12.09 -15.70
C GLU A 33 8.98 11.03 -15.34
N VAL A 34 8.46 10.31 -16.33
CA VAL A 34 7.43 9.28 -16.13
C VAL A 34 7.95 8.11 -15.28
N THR A 35 9.18 7.65 -15.51
CA THR A 35 9.80 6.59 -14.68
C THR A 35 10.03 7.05 -13.24
N ARG A 36 10.42 8.31 -13.04
CA ARG A 36 10.56 8.89 -11.69
C ARG A 36 9.22 8.93 -10.98
N ASP A 37 8.17 9.41 -11.65
CA ASP A 37 6.82 9.47 -11.08
C ASP A 37 6.32 8.08 -10.68
N ARG A 38 6.55 7.08 -11.55
CA ARG A 38 6.28 5.67 -11.24
C ARG A 38 6.99 5.20 -9.97
N ALA A 39 8.29 5.50 -9.87
CA ALA A 39 9.11 5.08 -8.75
C ALA A 39 8.69 5.73 -7.41
N HIS A 40 8.14 6.94 -7.44
CA HIS A 40 7.56 7.57 -6.24
C HIS A 40 6.21 6.98 -5.85
N LEU A 41 5.43 6.51 -6.82
CA LEU A 41 4.10 5.96 -6.58
C LEU A 41 4.12 4.54 -6.02
N VAL A 42 5.06 3.71 -6.46
CA VAL A 42 5.17 2.31 -6.04
C VAL A 42 5.23 2.15 -4.52
N PRO A 43 6.09 2.87 -3.76
CA PRO A 43 6.11 2.77 -2.30
C PRO A 43 4.79 3.16 -1.61
N ILE A 44 4.06 4.12 -2.18
CA ILE A 44 2.76 4.56 -1.66
C ILE A 44 1.73 3.43 -1.81
N LEU A 45 1.70 2.78 -2.97
CA LEU A 45 0.85 1.63 -3.24
C LEU A 45 1.18 0.44 -2.34
N THR A 46 2.48 0.12 -2.20
CA THR A 46 2.93 -0.93 -1.29
C THR A 46 2.48 -0.65 0.15
N THR A 47 2.60 0.59 0.62
CA THR A 47 2.17 0.96 1.97
C THR A 47 0.65 0.83 2.15
N TRP A 48 -0.15 1.22 1.15
CA TRP A 48 -1.60 1.01 1.18
C TRP A 48 -1.96 -0.48 1.23
N GLN A 49 -1.28 -1.31 0.45
CA GLN A 49 -1.53 -2.74 0.44
C GLN A 49 -1.12 -3.42 1.75
N GLU A 50 0.01 -3.00 2.34
CA GLU A 50 0.42 -3.45 3.68
C GLU A 50 -0.60 -3.02 4.75
N LEU A 51 -1.19 -1.84 4.63
CA LEU A 51 -2.20 -1.33 5.56
C LEU A 51 -3.49 -2.16 5.48
N ASP A 52 -3.97 -2.42 4.26
CA ASP A 52 -5.17 -3.22 4.01
C ASP A 52 -5.01 -4.65 4.53
N SER A 53 -3.87 -5.29 4.25
CA SER A 53 -3.54 -6.60 4.80
C SER A 53 -3.48 -6.58 6.33
N ALA A 54 -2.82 -5.60 6.95
CA ALA A 54 -2.74 -5.51 8.40
C ALA A 54 -4.10 -5.28 9.07
N GLN A 55 -5.00 -4.53 8.43
CA GLN A 55 -6.38 -4.36 8.91
C GLN A 55 -7.17 -5.66 8.82
N THR A 56 -7.03 -6.40 7.71
CA THR A 56 -7.64 -7.72 7.54
C THR A 56 -7.12 -8.72 8.58
N GLU A 57 -5.80 -8.83 8.75
CA GLU A 57 -5.16 -9.67 9.76
C GLU A 57 -5.66 -9.33 11.18
N LEU A 58 -5.94 -8.05 11.46
CA LEU A 58 -6.43 -7.61 12.76
C LEU A 58 -7.87 -8.06 13.02
N GLU A 59 -8.71 -8.04 11.98
CA GLU A 59 -10.08 -8.56 12.06
C GLU A 59 -10.07 -10.07 12.26
N GLU A 60 -9.29 -10.81 11.48
CA GLU A 60 -9.11 -12.26 11.62
C GLU A 60 -8.58 -12.63 13.03
N ALA A 61 -7.57 -11.92 13.53
CA ALA A 61 -7.04 -12.14 14.88
C ALA A 61 -8.08 -11.86 15.97
N ARG A 62 -9.00 -10.90 15.75
CA ARG A 62 -10.11 -10.64 16.69
C ARG A 62 -11.11 -11.78 16.72
N GLU A 63 -11.41 -12.40 15.58
CA GLU A 63 -12.29 -13.56 15.50
C GLU A 63 -11.69 -14.78 16.24
N LEU A 64 -10.36 -14.95 16.18
CA LEU A 64 -9.66 -16.02 16.88
C LEU A 64 -9.65 -15.87 18.42
N MET A 65 -10.04 -14.72 18.98
CA MET A 65 -10.10 -14.53 20.44
C MET A 65 -11.17 -15.40 21.12
N ASP A 66 -12.17 -15.84 20.36
CA ASP A 66 -13.26 -16.68 20.87
C ASP A 66 -12.84 -18.15 21.04
N ASP A 67 -11.72 -18.55 20.44
CA ASP A 67 -11.11 -19.86 20.63
C ASP A 67 -10.10 -19.80 21.81
N PRO A 68 -10.37 -20.51 22.94
CA PRO A 68 -9.48 -20.51 24.09
C PRO A 68 -8.05 -21.00 23.81
N GLU A 69 -7.86 -21.88 22.83
CA GLU A 69 -6.54 -22.40 22.46
C GLU A 69 -5.73 -21.37 21.64
N MET A 70 -6.43 -20.55 20.85
CA MET A 70 -5.80 -19.54 19.98
C MET A 70 -5.71 -18.16 20.62
N ARG A 71 -6.45 -17.92 21.72
CA ARG A 71 -6.61 -16.60 22.35
C ARG A 71 -5.30 -15.91 22.73
N GLU A 72 -4.31 -16.64 23.25
CA GLU A 72 -3.03 -16.04 23.64
C GLU A 72 -2.28 -15.50 22.41
N MET A 73 -2.20 -16.29 21.35
CA MET A 73 -1.59 -15.89 20.08
C MET A 73 -2.35 -14.73 19.43
N ALA A 74 -3.68 -14.78 19.45
CA ALA A 74 -4.54 -13.72 18.94
C ALA A 74 -4.28 -12.37 19.65
N VAL A 75 -4.11 -12.38 20.98
CA VAL A 75 -3.82 -11.16 21.75
C VAL A 75 -2.45 -10.57 21.40
N GLU A 76 -1.43 -11.40 21.23
CA GLU A 76 -0.11 -10.94 20.80
C GLU A 76 -0.15 -10.33 19.40
N GLU A 77 -0.87 -10.97 18.49
CA GLU A 77 -1.01 -10.53 17.11
C GLU A 77 -1.78 -9.22 16.99
N ILE A 78 -2.90 -9.09 17.69
CA ILE A 78 -3.67 -7.84 17.81
C ILE A 78 -2.77 -6.72 18.35
N LYS A 79 -1.92 -7.01 19.34
CA LYS A 79 -0.99 -6.02 19.89
C LYS A 79 0.06 -5.58 18.87
N ARG A 80 0.62 -6.51 18.09
CA ARG A 80 1.57 -6.22 17.00
C ARG A 80 0.92 -5.32 15.94
N LEU A 81 -0.27 -5.71 15.47
CA LEU A 81 -1.01 -5.02 14.40
C LEU A 81 -1.47 -3.62 14.82
N ASN A 82 -1.92 -3.45 16.06
CA ASN A 82 -2.25 -2.12 16.61
C ASN A 82 -1.04 -1.17 16.69
N GLY A 83 0.18 -1.69 16.69
CA GLY A 83 1.40 -0.88 16.56
C GLY A 83 1.75 -0.58 15.10
N GLN A 84 1.61 -1.57 14.20
CA GLN A 84 1.97 -1.44 12.79
C GLN A 84 1.02 -0.54 11.99
N ILE A 85 -0.29 -0.64 12.21
CA ILE A 85 -1.29 0.11 11.44
C ILE A 85 -1.08 1.63 11.52
N PRO A 86 -0.90 2.25 12.72
CA PRO A 86 -0.60 3.67 12.83
C PRO A 86 0.68 4.10 12.12
N ASP A 87 1.72 3.27 12.11
CA ASP A 87 2.98 3.56 11.41
C ASP A 87 2.77 3.58 9.89
N LEU A 88 1.99 2.63 9.36
CA LEU A 88 1.62 2.58 7.94
C LEU A 88 0.75 3.78 7.55
N GLU A 89 -0.26 4.12 8.35
CA GLU A 89 -1.06 5.34 8.16
C GLU A 89 -0.20 6.61 8.18
N GLY A 90 0.79 6.66 9.06
CA GLY A 90 1.74 7.77 9.16
C GLY A 90 2.57 7.95 7.89
N ARG A 91 3.05 6.84 7.29
CA ARG A 91 3.78 6.85 6.01
C ARG A 91 2.93 7.37 4.86
N LEU A 92 1.63 7.09 4.87
CA LEU A 92 0.69 7.57 3.86
C LEU A 92 0.30 9.04 4.05
N ARG A 93 0.42 9.57 5.28
CA ARG A 93 0.15 10.98 5.65
C ARG A 93 1.35 11.92 5.44
N GLY A 94 2.53 11.38 5.12
CA GLY A 94 3.79 12.11 4.93
C GLY A 94 4.00 12.68 3.54
#